data_AF-A0A4Y2DP85-F1
#
_entry.id   AF-A0A4Y2DP85-F1
#
_cell.length_a   1.000
_cell.length_b   1.000
_cell.length_c   1.000
_cell.angle_alpha   90.00
_cell.angle_beta   90.00
_cell.angle_gamma   90.00
#
_symmetry.space_group_name_H-M   'P 1'
#
loop_
_entity.id
_entity.type
_entity.pdbx_description
1 polymer ?
#
loop_
_entity_poly.entity_id
_entity_poly.type
_entity_poly.pdbx_seq_one_letter_code
_entity_poly.pdbx_strand_id
1 'polypeptide(L)'
;MLGTNRILTTAYQPIANGIVERFHRHLKSSIKAHESTRWSKILPIVLLGIRTAVKEDIKASCAELEYGTTLQLPSDMIETSVIPPFNNIFVDRLRNTMREMNPVATSAHRKTKFYVNPSLKTCSHVFVRIDSVKPPLCQPYTGPHKMEEKLNSVESVKIDDDGAFKYILVKVYDPDNEDSVFKFIVRGDASAAYHGDIYEVTTPDIEKLGLECECVGGGRIKHDPAAKTIHVYGYSQGYGRADHLQTCRLLKEKYPDYAKIDFSNDGY
;
A
#
# COMPACT_ATOMS: atom_id res chain seq x y z
N MET A 1 24.88 -30.37 40.16
CA MET A 1 23.59 -29.78 39.74
C MET A 1 23.76 -28.27 39.69
N LEU A 2 23.38 -27.60 38.61
CA LEU A 2 23.60 -26.16 38.39
C LEU A 2 22.72 -25.23 39.26
N GLY A 3 21.99 -25.75 40.25
CA GLY A 3 21.13 -24.96 41.15
C GLY A 3 19.96 -24.25 40.45
N THR A 4 19.59 -24.66 39.24
CA THR A 4 18.57 -23.98 38.43
C THR A 4 17.16 -24.52 38.68
N ASN A 5 16.21 -23.61 38.90
CA ASN A 5 14.79 -23.92 39.00
C ASN A 5 14.12 -23.78 37.62
N ARG A 6 13.44 -24.85 37.17
CA ARG A 6 12.73 -24.84 35.89
C ARG A 6 11.32 -24.29 36.06
N ILE A 7 11.05 -23.14 35.45
CA ILE A 7 9.71 -22.54 35.39
C ILE A 7 9.08 -22.95 34.05
N LEU A 8 7.88 -23.53 34.10
CA LEU A 8 7.11 -23.91 32.91
C LEU A 8 5.99 -22.91 32.67
N THR A 9 5.71 -22.65 31.41
CA THR A 9 4.52 -21.90 30.99
C THR A 9 3.38 -22.87 30.67
N THR A 10 2.14 -22.40 30.77
CA THR A 10 0.96 -23.19 30.40
C THR A 10 0.98 -23.51 28.91
N ALA A 11 0.55 -24.72 28.54
CA ALA A 11 0.50 -25.15 27.15
C ALA A 11 -0.34 -24.18 26.29
N TYR A 12 0.10 -23.97 25.04
CA TYR A 12 -0.58 -23.13 24.03
C TYR A 12 -0.83 -21.66 24.44
N GLN A 13 -0.11 -21.16 25.44
CA GLN A 13 -0.25 -19.77 25.91
C GLN A 13 1.05 -18.97 25.64
N PRO A 14 1.37 -18.61 24.38
CA PRO A 14 2.64 -17.96 24.02
C PRO A 14 2.82 -16.58 24.69
N ILE A 15 1.71 -15.96 25.13
CA ILE A 15 1.71 -14.71 25.89
C ILE A 15 2.49 -14.85 27.21
N ALA A 16 2.44 -16.03 27.85
CA ALA A 16 3.16 -16.30 29.10
C ALA A 16 4.69 -16.22 28.92
N ASN A 17 5.21 -16.41 27.71
CA ASN A 17 6.62 -16.21 27.36
C ASN A 17 6.83 -15.03 26.39
N GLY A 18 5.96 -14.02 26.49
CA GLY A 18 5.83 -12.96 25.49
C GLY A 18 7.10 -12.14 25.23
N ILE A 19 8.03 -12.06 26.18
CA ILE A 19 9.34 -11.39 25.99
C ILE A 19 10.19 -12.16 24.96
N VAL A 20 10.28 -13.48 25.10
CA VAL A 20 11.03 -14.34 24.16
C VAL A 20 10.33 -14.37 22.81
N GLU A 21 9.00 -14.46 22.78
CA GLU A 21 8.25 -14.45 21.52
C GLU A 21 8.39 -13.13 20.76
N ARG A 22 8.38 -11.99 21.45
CA ARG A 22 8.67 -10.67 20.86
C ARG A 22 10.10 -10.62 20.32
N PHE A 23 11.07 -11.14 21.08
CA PHE A 23 12.46 -11.21 20.64
C PHE A 23 12.60 -12.06 19.36
N HIS A 24 11.94 -13.22 19.28
CA HIS A 24 11.95 -14.07 18.09
C HIS A 24 11.38 -13.34 16.86
N ARG A 25 10.35 -12.52 17.01
CA ARG A 25 9.84 -11.70 15.89
C ARG A 25 10.89 -10.71 15.39
N HIS A 26 11.55 -10.00 16.30
CA HIS A 26 12.60 -9.05 15.94
C HIS A 26 13.76 -9.76 15.23
N LEU A 27 14.26 -10.86 15.81
CA LEU A 27 15.34 -11.66 15.24
C LEU A 27 15.02 -12.16 13.82
N LYS A 28 13.81 -12.70 13.61
CA LYS A 28 13.36 -13.18 12.30
C LYS A 28 13.30 -12.03 11.28
N SER A 29 12.79 -10.86 11.67
CA SER A 29 12.74 -9.70 10.78
C SER A 29 14.14 -9.23 10.37
N SER A 30 15.08 -9.15 11.31
CA SER A 30 16.47 -8.77 11.01
C SER A 30 17.16 -9.78 10.09
N ILE A 31 16.94 -11.09 10.30
CA ILE A 31 17.48 -12.13 9.40
C ILE A 31 16.90 -12.00 7.99
N LYS A 32 15.58 -11.78 7.87
CA LYS A 32 14.91 -11.61 6.56
C LYS A 32 15.39 -10.37 5.80
N ALA A 33 15.87 -9.35 6.49
CA ALA A 33 16.41 -8.14 5.87
C ALA A 33 17.75 -8.37 5.15
N HIS A 34 18.43 -9.49 5.44
CA HIS A 34 19.63 -9.89 4.72
C HIS A 34 19.26 -10.85 3.59
N GLU A 35 19.68 -10.55 2.35
CA GLU A 35 19.43 -11.36 1.14
C GLU A 35 20.25 -12.67 1.08
N SER A 36 20.55 -13.30 2.22
CA SER A 36 21.35 -14.51 2.29
C SER A 36 20.53 -15.71 2.76
N THR A 37 20.58 -16.80 2.00
CA THR A 37 20.00 -18.10 2.39
C THR A 37 20.75 -18.75 3.55
N ARG A 38 22.00 -18.33 3.82
CA ARG A 38 22.86 -18.86 4.89
C ARG A 38 22.73 -18.04 6.17
N TRP A 39 21.54 -18.04 6.77
CA TRP A 39 21.21 -17.27 7.96
C TRP A 39 22.18 -17.48 9.15
N SER A 40 22.79 -18.66 9.27
CA SER A 40 23.76 -18.96 10.34
C SER A 40 25.04 -18.10 10.26
N LYS A 41 25.43 -17.66 9.07
CA LYS A 41 26.61 -16.79 8.89
C LYS A 41 26.38 -15.35 9.32
N ILE A 42 25.15 -14.86 9.15
CA ILE A 42 24.76 -13.48 9.52
C ILE A 42 24.27 -13.39 10.98
N LEU A 43 23.93 -14.52 11.60
CA LEU A 43 23.38 -14.58 12.95
C LEU A 43 24.24 -13.85 14.00
N PRO A 44 25.58 -13.99 14.05
CA PRO A 44 26.39 -13.27 15.02
C PRO A 44 26.28 -11.75 14.88
N ILE A 45 26.25 -11.24 13.64
CA ILE A 45 26.15 -9.80 13.34
C ILE A 45 24.76 -9.27 13.69
N VAL A 46 23.70 -10.00 13.34
CA VAL A 46 22.32 -9.65 13.70
C VAL A 46 22.15 -9.59 15.22
N LEU A 47 22.67 -10.59 15.94
CA LEU A 47 22.59 -10.62 17.40
C LEU A 47 23.40 -9.50 18.05
N LEU A 48 24.56 -9.14 17.48
CA LEU A 48 25.34 -7.99 17.93
C LEU A 48 24.52 -6.70 17.78
N GLY A 49 23.95 -6.45 16.59
CA GLY A 49 23.13 -5.27 16.31
C GLY A 49 21.89 -5.17 17.22
N ILE A 50 21.20 -6.27 17.49
CA ILE A 50 20.05 -6.28 18.41
C ILE A 50 20.47 -5.95 19.85
N ARG A 51 21.67 -6.37 20.28
CA ARG A 51 22.14 -6.13 21.66
C ARG A 51 22.64 -4.71 21.87
N THR A 52 23.15 -4.07 20.83
CA THR A 52 23.74 -2.73 20.90
C THR A 52 22.76 -1.62 20.50
N ALA A 53 21.65 -1.96 19.84
CA ALA A 53 20.58 -1.02 19.56
C ALA A 53 19.98 -0.44 20.85
N VAL A 54 19.91 0.89 20.92
CA VAL A 54 19.26 1.61 22.00
C VAL A 54 17.75 1.42 21.89
N LYS A 55 17.11 1.03 22.99
CA LYS A 55 15.66 0.93 23.07
C LYS A 55 15.09 2.20 23.71
N GLU A 56 14.21 2.89 23.01
CA GLU A 56 13.69 4.21 23.41
C GLU A 56 12.87 4.19 24.71
N ASP A 57 12.16 3.09 24.96
CA ASP A 57 11.31 2.90 26.14
C ASP A 57 12.11 2.87 27.46
N ILE A 58 13.29 2.24 27.41
CA ILE A 58 14.21 2.12 28.55
C ILE A 58 15.42 3.07 28.47
N LYS A 59 15.57 3.81 27.37
CA LYS A 59 16.69 4.72 27.06
C LYS A 59 18.08 4.09 27.24
N ALA A 60 18.20 2.79 27.01
CA ALA A 60 19.44 2.03 27.15
C ALA A 60 19.49 0.87 26.15
N SER A 61 20.69 0.34 25.89
CA SER A 61 20.87 -0.90 25.11
C SER A 61 20.90 -2.14 25.99
N CYS A 62 20.62 -3.33 25.43
CA CYS A 62 20.73 -4.58 26.19
C CYS A 62 22.16 -4.83 26.68
N ALA A 63 23.16 -4.51 25.85
CA ALA A 63 24.56 -4.67 26.22
C ALA A 63 24.96 -3.71 27.36
N GLU A 64 24.47 -2.48 27.34
CA GLU A 64 24.70 -1.50 28.40
C GLU A 64 24.06 -1.90 29.72
N LEU A 65 22.85 -2.47 29.71
CA LEU A 65 22.21 -2.98 30.94
C LEU A 65 22.96 -4.16 31.56
N GLU A 66 23.57 -5.02 30.74
CA GLU A 66 24.31 -6.19 31.20
C GLU A 66 25.72 -5.83 31.69
N TYR A 67 26.44 -4.99 30.93
CA TYR A 67 27.84 -4.67 31.19
C TYR A 67 28.05 -3.34 31.93
N GLY A 68 27.01 -2.54 32.09
CA GLY A 68 27.07 -1.21 32.71
C GLY A 68 27.70 -0.12 31.83
N THR A 69 28.10 -0.45 30.60
CA THR A 69 28.76 0.46 29.65
C THR A 69 28.38 0.13 28.21
N THR A 70 28.41 1.12 27.32
CA THR A 70 28.20 0.91 25.88
C THR A 70 29.36 0.12 25.26
N LEU A 71 29.04 -0.90 24.45
CA LEU A 71 30.05 -1.65 23.69
C LEU A 71 30.61 -0.78 22.57
N GLN A 72 31.93 -0.77 22.40
CA GLN A 72 32.59 -0.14 21.25
C GLN A 72 32.42 -1.03 20.02
N LEU A 73 31.77 -0.50 18.99
CA LEU A 73 31.63 -1.17 17.70
C LEU A 73 32.69 -0.69 16.71
N PRO A 74 33.02 -1.48 15.68
CA PRO A 74 33.92 -1.03 14.61
C PRO A 74 33.49 0.30 13.95
N SER A 75 32.19 0.59 13.96
CA SER A 75 31.64 1.88 13.51
C SER A 75 32.00 3.06 14.42
N ASP A 76 32.20 2.82 15.71
CA ASP A 76 32.55 3.84 16.71
C ASP A 76 34.05 4.13 16.74
N MET A 77 34.86 3.19 16.25
CA MET A 77 36.32 3.34 16.11
C MET A 77 36.72 4.24 14.94
N ILE A 78 35.77 4.59 14.06
CA ILE A 78 35.98 5.56 13.00
C ILE A 78 35.79 6.95 13.62
N GLU A 79 36.81 7.43 14.34
CA GLU A 79 36.86 8.83 14.75
C GLU A 79 36.80 9.71 13.50
N THR A 80 35.77 10.54 13.40
CA THR A 80 35.82 11.77 12.60
C THR A 80 36.75 12.74 13.33
N SER A 81 38.05 12.42 13.35
CA SER A 81 39.04 13.45 13.56
C SER A 81 38.78 14.51 12.48
N VAL A 82 38.67 15.76 12.91
CA VAL A 82 38.63 16.91 12.01
C VAL A 82 40.00 16.97 11.34
N ILE A 83 40.21 16.14 10.32
CA ILE A 83 41.41 16.21 9.47
C ILE A 83 41.22 17.48 8.64
N PRO A 84 42.15 18.47 8.73
CA PRO A 84 42.13 19.66 7.89
C PRO A 84 42.09 19.28 6.40
N PRO A 85 41.60 20.16 5.51
CA PRO A 85 41.18 19.78 4.17
C PRO A 85 42.38 19.29 3.36
N PHE A 86 42.56 17.98 3.29
CA PHE A 86 43.46 17.36 2.34
C PHE A 86 42.63 17.02 1.10
N ASN A 87 42.93 17.72 0.01
CA ASN A 87 42.33 17.56 -1.31
C ASN A 87 42.57 16.15 -1.85
N ASN A 88 41.73 15.20 -1.44
CA ASN A 88 41.73 13.86 -2.02
C ASN A 88 40.34 13.58 -2.58
N ILE A 89 40.24 13.67 -3.91
CA ILE A 89 39.02 13.62 -4.72
C ILE A 89 38.21 12.33 -4.45
N PHE A 90 38.86 11.28 -3.98
CA PHE A 90 38.24 10.03 -3.54
C PHE A 90 37.41 10.18 -2.27
N VAL A 91 37.88 10.95 -1.28
CA VAL A 91 37.21 11.14 0.02
C VAL A 91 35.98 12.04 -0.13
N ASP A 92 36.03 13.05 -1.00
CA ASP A 92 34.84 13.86 -1.33
C ASP A 92 33.80 13.06 -2.10
N ARG A 93 34.25 12.20 -3.04
CA ARG A 93 33.35 11.28 -3.73
C ARG A 93 32.69 10.32 -2.74
N LEU A 94 33.47 9.73 -1.83
CA LEU A 94 32.98 8.83 -0.78
C LEU A 94 32.08 9.53 0.25
N ARG A 95 32.36 10.78 0.63
CA ARG A 95 31.50 11.60 1.50
C ARG A 95 30.16 11.89 0.85
N ASN A 96 30.13 12.20 -0.44
CA ASN A 96 28.88 12.42 -1.15
C ASN A 96 28.09 11.11 -1.27
N THR A 97 28.75 9.98 -1.55
CA THR A 97 28.10 8.66 -1.54
C THR A 97 27.56 8.29 -0.15
N MET A 98 28.31 8.56 0.93
CA MET A 98 27.86 8.32 2.31
C MET A 98 26.76 9.26 2.77
N ARG A 99 26.75 10.53 2.33
CA ARG A 99 25.67 11.49 2.60
C ARG A 99 24.37 11.10 1.90
N GLU A 100 24.45 10.53 0.71
CA GLU A 100 23.30 9.93 0.01
C GLU A 100 22.78 8.66 0.71
N MET A 101 23.62 8.00 1.53
CA MET A 101 23.25 6.80 2.30
C MET A 101 22.77 7.08 3.74
N ASN A 102 22.81 8.32 4.23
CA ASN A 102 22.34 8.64 5.57
C ASN A 102 20.79 8.65 5.63
N PRO A 103 20.15 7.95 6.58
CA PRO A 103 18.71 8.03 6.77
C PRO A 103 18.31 9.45 7.19
N VAL A 104 17.32 10.02 6.50
CA VAL A 104 16.72 11.32 6.84
C VAL A 104 15.98 11.20 8.18
N ALA A 105 16.11 12.22 9.04
CA ALA A 105 15.39 12.31 10.31
C ALA A 105 13.87 12.15 10.09
N THR A 106 13.28 11.17 10.76
CA THR A 106 11.86 10.84 10.65
C THR A 106 10.98 11.86 11.40
N SER A 107 9.94 12.33 10.71
CA SER A 107 8.92 13.24 11.26
C SER A 107 8.08 12.59 12.36
N ALA A 108 7.60 13.41 13.30
CA ALA A 108 6.72 13.04 14.40
C ALA A 108 5.51 12.18 13.98
N HIS A 109 5.40 10.98 14.57
CA HIS A 109 4.27 10.07 14.40
C HIS A 109 3.13 10.39 15.39
N ARG A 110 2.31 11.39 15.07
CA ARG A 110 0.90 11.40 15.49
C ARG A 110 0.02 12.24 14.58
N LYS A 111 -0.15 11.74 13.36
CA LYS A 111 -1.30 11.93 12.44
C LYS A 111 -1.01 11.03 11.24
N THR A 112 -1.62 9.86 11.19
CA THR A 112 -1.44 8.89 10.10
C THR A 112 -2.04 9.44 8.81
N LYS A 113 -1.27 10.22 8.07
CA LYS A 113 -1.32 10.16 6.61
C LYS A 113 -0.39 9.02 6.22
N PHE A 114 -0.92 7.98 5.60
CA PHE A 114 -0.11 6.93 4.98
C PHE A 114 0.82 7.61 3.97
N TYR A 115 2.13 7.52 4.21
CA TYR A 115 3.13 8.04 3.29
C TYR A 115 3.19 7.09 2.10
N VAL A 116 2.69 7.56 0.95
CA VAL A 116 2.82 6.86 -0.34
C VAL A 116 4.00 7.48 -1.05
N ASN A 117 5.02 6.68 -1.36
CA ASN A 117 6.19 7.15 -2.08
C ASN A 117 5.74 7.69 -3.46
N PRO A 118 6.13 8.91 -3.87
CA PRO A 118 5.77 9.47 -5.19
C PRO A 118 6.15 8.56 -6.36
N SER A 119 7.25 7.82 -6.24
CA SER A 119 7.71 6.85 -7.23
C SER A 119 6.70 5.73 -7.46
N LEU A 120 5.79 5.45 -6.51
CA LEU A 120 4.73 4.46 -6.67
C LEU A 120 3.78 4.81 -7.84
N LYS A 121 3.69 6.10 -8.21
CA LYS A 121 2.91 6.55 -9.39
C LYS A 121 3.60 6.23 -10.71
N THR A 122 4.91 6.03 -10.71
CA THR A 122 5.75 5.81 -11.90
C THR A 122 6.44 4.45 -11.89
N CYS A 123 6.24 3.63 -10.85
CA CYS A 123 6.84 2.32 -10.71
C CYS A 123 6.14 1.34 -11.65
N SER A 124 6.90 0.61 -12.47
CA SER A 124 6.35 -0.39 -13.39
C SER A 124 5.90 -1.67 -12.70
N HIS A 125 6.50 -2.02 -11.55
CA HIS A 125 6.13 -3.21 -10.78
C HIS A 125 6.12 -2.92 -9.28
N VAL A 126 5.23 -3.59 -8.54
CA VAL A 126 5.12 -3.52 -7.08
C VAL A 126 5.05 -4.89 -6.44
N PHE A 127 5.54 -4.97 -5.21
CA PHE A 127 5.39 -6.15 -4.36
C PHE A 127 4.24 -5.90 -3.38
N VAL A 128 3.23 -6.77 -3.43
CA VAL A 128 2.03 -6.64 -2.59
C VAL A 128 2.22 -7.48 -1.33
N ARG A 129 2.06 -6.87 -0.16
CA ARG A 129 2.15 -7.58 1.10
C ARG A 129 0.88 -8.40 1.31
N ILE A 130 1.04 -9.69 1.56
CA ILE A 130 -0.06 -10.57 1.97
C ILE A 130 0.02 -10.78 3.48
N ASP A 131 -0.92 -10.21 4.21
CA ASP A 131 -1.02 -10.32 5.68
C ASP A 131 -1.76 -11.59 6.16
N SER A 132 -1.90 -12.59 5.28
CA SER A 132 -2.42 -13.91 5.68
C SER A 132 -1.45 -14.61 6.64
N VAL A 133 -2.00 -15.47 7.50
CA VAL A 133 -1.20 -16.30 8.42
C VAL A 133 -0.39 -17.29 7.60
N LYS A 134 0.91 -17.00 7.45
CA LYS A 134 1.86 -17.83 6.69
C LYS A 134 2.72 -18.69 7.62
N PRO A 135 3.17 -19.87 7.16
CA PRO A 135 4.18 -20.66 7.86
C PRO A 135 5.46 -19.86 8.15
N PRO A 136 6.25 -20.29 9.15
CA PRO A 136 7.55 -19.70 9.41
C PRO A 136 8.41 -19.70 8.15
N LEU A 137 9.14 -18.60 7.91
CA LEU A 137 10.08 -18.40 6.79
C LEU A 137 9.47 -18.21 5.40
N CYS A 138 8.15 -18.05 5.26
CA CYS A 138 7.56 -17.63 3.98
C CYS A 138 7.73 -16.13 3.70
N GLN A 139 7.87 -15.78 2.42
CA GLN A 139 7.92 -14.40 1.97
C GLN A 139 6.57 -13.70 2.25
N PRO A 140 6.58 -12.52 2.91
CA PRO A 140 5.35 -11.81 3.21
C PRO A 140 4.74 -11.15 1.96
N TYR A 141 5.54 -10.85 0.94
CA TYR A 141 5.10 -10.19 -0.28
C TYR A 141 4.91 -11.17 -1.44
N THR A 142 4.03 -10.83 -2.37
CA THR A 142 3.89 -11.44 -3.71
C THR A 142 4.23 -10.43 -4.79
N GLY A 143 4.53 -10.91 -5.99
CA GLY A 143 5.00 -10.08 -7.10
C GLY A 143 6.49 -10.30 -7.39
N PRO A 144 7.07 -9.62 -8.40
CA PRO A 144 6.72 -8.29 -8.88
C PRO A 144 5.45 -8.25 -9.74
N HIS A 145 4.43 -7.54 -9.26
CA HIS A 145 3.17 -7.30 -9.97
C HIS A 145 3.32 -6.06 -10.83
N LYS A 146 3.03 -6.15 -12.14
CA LYS A 146 3.07 -4.97 -13.00
C LYS A 146 2.02 -3.97 -12.51
N MET A 147 2.42 -2.73 -12.21
CA MET A 147 1.49 -1.64 -11.95
C MET A 147 0.67 -1.44 -13.22
N GLU A 148 -0.63 -1.64 -13.11
CA GLU A 148 -1.55 -1.61 -14.26
C GLU A 148 -1.73 -0.16 -14.75
N GLU A 149 -0.73 0.36 -15.46
CA GLU A 149 -0.79 1.66 -16.14
C GLU A 149 -2.03 1.75 -17.05
N LYS A 150 -2.42 0.62 -17.66
CA LYS A 150 -3.62 0.53 -18.51
C LYS A 150 -4.93 0.75 -17.73
N LEU A 151 -5.14 0.09 -16.58
CA LEU A 151 -6.38 0.29 -15.81
C LEU A 151 -6.39 1.67 -15.13
N ASN A 152 -5.22 2.20 -14.76
CA ASN A 152 -5.11 3.54 -14.20
C ASN A 152 -5.35 4.65 -15.23
N SER A 153 -5.00 4.44 -16.51
CA SER A 153 -5.23 5.42 -17.57
C SER A 153 -6.72 5.61 -17.90
N VAL A 154 -7.55 4.60 -17.66
CA VAL A 154 -9.00 4.70 -17.85
C VAL A 154 -9.62 5.64 -16.80
N GLU A 155 -10.27 6.70 -17.24
CA GLU A 155 -10.98 7.62 -16.33
C GLU A 155 -12.11 6.90 -15.56
N SER A 156 -12.11 7.04 -14.23
CA SER A 156 -13.08 6.34 -13.36
C SER A 156 -14.52 6.77 -13.56
N VAL A 157 -14.78 8.03 -13.92
CA VAL A 157 -16.14 8.57 -14.07
C VAL A 157 -16.16 9.53 -15.25
N LYS A 158 -17.04 9.31 -16.23
CA LYS A 158 -17.32 10.25 -17.33
C LYS A 158 -18.83 10.38 -17.46
N ILE A 159 -19.36 11.49 -16.97
CA ILE A 159 -20.80 11.81 -16.95
C ILE A 159 -21.00 13.21 -17.48
N ASP A 160 -22.20 13.51 -17.99
CA ASP A 160 -22.56 14.86 -18.41
C ASP A 160 -22.66 15.83 -17.22
N ASP A 161 -22.41 17.11 -17.51
CA ASP A 161 -22.23 18.15 -16.50
C ASP A 161 -23.52 18.58 -15.79
N ASP A 162 -24.70 18.34 -16.38
CA ASP A 162 -25.99 18.71 -15.81
C ASP A 162 -27.14 17.83 -16.34
N GLY A 163 -28.21 17.75 -15.56
CA GLY A 163 -29.47 17.15 -15.98
C GLY A 163 -29.70 15.73 -15.48
N ALA A 164 -30.73 15.08 -16.03
CA ALA A 164 -31.13 13.73 -15.66
C ALA A 164 -30.92 12.78 -16.84
N PHE A 165 -29.98 11.86 -16.71
CA PHE A 165 -29.53 10.99 -17.80
C PHE A 165 -29.29 9.55 -17.37
N LYS A 166 -29.15 8.66 -18.34
CA LYS A 166 -28.89 7.24 -18.09
C LYS A 166 -27.40 7.05 -17.81
N TYR A 167 -27.09 6.05 -17.01
CA TYR A 167 -25.70 5.68 -16.74
C TYR A 167 -25.54 4.17 -16.65
N ILE A 168 -24.33 3.70 -16.94
CA ILE A 168 -23.90 2.32 -16.77
C ILE A 168 -22.71 2.24 -15.81
N LEU A 169 -22.66 1.16 -15.06
CA LEU A 169 -21.51 0.74 -14.27
C LEU A 169 -20.82 -0.38 -15.03
N VAL A 170 -19.55 -0.19 -15.35
CA VAL A 170 -18.78 -1.11 -16.18
C VAL A 170 -17.58 -1.61 -15.39
N LYS A 171 -17.34 -2.91 -15.45
CA LYS A 171 -16.15 -3.57 -14.91
C LYS A 171 -15.13 -3.68 -16.03
N VAL A 172 -13.94 -3.11 -15.84
CA VAL A 172 -12.82 -3.14 -16.79
C VAL A 172 -11.73 -4.03 -16.21
N TYR A 173 -11.17 -4.93 -17.01
CA TYR A 173 -10.10 -5.84 -16.60
C TYR A 173 -9.12 -6.06 -17.76
N ASP A 174 -7.88 -6.43 -17.43
CA ASP A 174 -6.91 -6.87 -18.44
C ASP A 174 -7.10 -8.39 -18.65
N PRO A 175 -7.48 -8.86 -19.87
CA PRO A 175 -7.70 -10.28 -20.11
C PRO A 175 -6.43 -11.13 -19.92
N ASP A 176 -5.25 -10.52 -20.01
CA ASP A 176 -3.96 -11.19 -19.83
C ASP A 176 -3.55 -11.30 -18.35
N ASN A 177 -4.33 -10.77 -17.40
CA ASN A 177 -3.99 -10.77 -15.98
C ASN A 177 -4.61 -11.97 -15.21
N GLU A 178 -3.76 -12.87 -14.73
CA GLU A 178 -4.14 -14.04 -13.91
C GLU A 178 -4.77 -13.68 -12.55
N ASP A 179 -4.49 -12.49 -11.98
CA ASP A 179 -4.94 -12.10 -10.65
C ASP A 179 -6.40 -11.59 -10.61
N SER A 180 -7.13 -11.64 -11.75
CA SER A 180 -8.53 -11.19 -11.85
C SER A 180 -8.75 -9.75 -11.34
N VAL A 181 -7.74 -8.90 -11.48
CA VAL A 181 -7.81 -7.49 -11.06
C VAL A 181 -8.73 -6.75 -12.01
N PHE A 182 -9.62 -5.94 -11.43
CA PHE A 182 -10.58 -5.15 -12.20
C PHE A 182 -10.78 -3.77 -11.58
N LYS A 183 -11.24 -2.84 -12.41
CA LYS A 183 -11.64 -1.49 -12.03
C LYS A 183 -13.08 -1.24 -12.44
N PHE A 184 -13.84 -0.62 -11.55
CA PHE A 184 -15.17 -0.11 -11.90
C PHE A 184 -15.08 1.30 -12.47
N ILE A 185 -15.82 1.54 -13.55
CA ILE A 185 -15.96 2.86 -14.16
C ILE A 185 -17.44 3.21 -14.31
N VAL A 186 -17.75 4.50 -14.20
CA VAL A 186 -19.08 5.07 -14.41
C VAL A 186 -19.10 5.82 -15.72
N ARG A 187 -20.10 5.55 -16.56
CA ARG A 187 -20.36 6.27 -17.82
C ARG A 187 -21.80 6.74 -17.87
N GLY A 188 -22.02 8.01 -18.13
CA GLY A 188 -23.36 8.60 -18.24
C GLY A 188 -23.40 9.64 -19.35
N ASP A 189 -24.47 9.64 -20.12
CA ASP A 189 -24.65 10.49 -21.29
C ASP A 189 -26.14 10.84 -21.43
N ALA A 190 -26.46 12.12 -21.54
CA ALA A 190 -27.81 12.64 -21.71
C ALA A 190 -28.36 12.44 -23.12
N SER A 191 -27.49 12.33 -24.11
CA SER A 191 -27.87 12.06 -25.51
C SER A 191 -28.23 10.60 -25.76
N ALA A 192 -27.81 9.68 -24.88
CA ALA A 192 -28.06 8.26 -25.03
C ALA A 192 -29.54 7.87 -24.83
N ALA A 193 -30.13 7.26 -25.86
CA ALA A 193 -31.51 6.79 -25.84
C ALA A 193 -31.64 5.55 -24.93
N TYR A 194 -30.65 4.68 -24.92
CA TYR A 194 -30.59 3.46 -24.13
C TYR A 194 -29.25 3.31 -23.39
N HIS A 195 -29.23 2.46 -22.36
CA HIS A 195 -27.99 2.10 -21.67
C HIS A 195 -26.98 1.38 -22.58
N GLY A 196 -27.47 0.67 -23.61
CA GLY A 196 -26.65 0.00 -24.62
C GLY A 196 -25.83 1.00 -25.44
N ASP A 197 -26.41 2.13 -25.82
CA ASP A 197 -25.71 3.17 -26.59
C ASP A 197 -24.46 3.69 -25.84
N ILE A 198 -24.58 3.87 -24.52
CA ILE A 198 -23.45 4.28 -23.67
C ILE A 198 -22.35 3.21 -23.66
N TYR A 199 -22.74 1.93 -23.65
CA TYR A 199 -21.82 0.81 -23.66
C TYR A 199 -21.11 0.69 -25.01
N GLU A 200 -21.84 0.77 -26.12
CA GLU A 200 -21.31 0.73 -27.49
C GLU A 200 -20.31 1.87 -27.77
N VAL A 201 -20.53 3.06 -27.20
CA VAL A 201 -19.59 4.17 -27.30
C VAL A 201 -18.36 3.97 -26.40
N THR A 202 -18.51 3.32 -25.25
CA THR A 202 -17.43 3.14 -24.27
C THR A 202 -16.48 2.01 -24.65
N THR A 203 -17.01 0.88 -25.13
CA THR A 203 -16.23 -0.34 -25.39
C THR A 203 -15.02 -0.12 -26.31
N PRO A 204 -15.14 0.58 -27.47
CA PRO A 204 -14.01 0.80 -28.36
C PRO A 204 -12.86 1.61 -27.72
N ASP A 205 -13.16 2.52 -26.80
CA ASP A 205 -12.13 3.31 -26.11
C ASP A 205 -11.35 2.48 -25.08
N ILE A 206 -11.99 1.46 -24.50
CA ILE A 206 -11.35 0.50 -23.60
C ILE A 206 -10.54 -0.54 -24.40
N GLU A 207 -11.09 -1.07 -25.49
CA GLU A 207 -10.40 -2.04 -26.36
C GLU A 207 -9.13 -1.44 -27.00
N LYS A 208 -9.13 -0.15 -27.35
CA LYS A 208 -7.92 0.57 -27.83
C LYS A 208 -6.77 0.54 -26.82
N LEU A 209 -7.06 0.39 -25.53
CA LEU A 209 -6.06 0.27 -24.46
C LEU A 209 -5.61 -1.18 -24.22
N GLY A 210 -6.16 -2.14 -24.99
CA GLY A 210 -5.91 -3.57 -24.82
C GLY A 210 -6.48 -4.09 -23.50
N LEU A 211 -7.69 -3.64 -23.15
CA LEU A 211 -8.47 -4.05 -21.99
C LEU A 211 -9.83 -4.57 -22.44
N GLU A 212 -10.44 -5.41 -21.62
CA GLU A 212 -11.82 -5.86 -21.81
C GLU A 212 -12.74 -5.21 -20.77
N CYS A 213 -14.02 -5.12 -21.10
CA CYS A 213 -15.02 -4.62 -20.18
C CYS A 213 -16.34 -5.38 -20.24
N GLU A 214 -17.06 -5.36 -19.12
CA GLU A 214 -18.37 -5.96 -18.94
C GLU A 214 -19.31 -4.97 -18.24
N CYS A 215 -20.51 -4.75 -18.78
CA CYS A 215 -21.53 -3.94 -18.13
C CYS A 215 -22.18 -4.72 -16.97
N VAL A 216 -21.95 -4.26 -15.74
CA VAL A 216 -22.46 -4.93 -14.51
C VAL A 216 -23.81 -4.36 -14.03
N GLY A 217 -24.37 -3.40 -14.77
CA GLY A 217 -25.68 -2.84 -14.52
C GLY A 217 -25.79 -1.37 -14.92
N GLY A 218 -26.98 -0.80 -14.76
CA GLY A 218 -27.17 0.63 -14.98
C GLY A 218 -28.26 1.25 -14.12
N GLY A 219 -28.55 2.51 -14.40
CA GLY A 219 -29.59 3.29 -13.76
C GLY A 219 -29.66 4.68 -14.37
N ARG A 220 -30.03 5.67 -13.57
CA ARG A 220 -30.07 7.08 -13.93
C ARG A 220 -29.34 7.92 -12.90
N ILE A 221 -28.77 9.02 -13.37
CA ILE A 221 -28.12 10.03 -12.57
C ILE A 221 -28.89 11.33 -12.80
N LYS A 222 -29.24 12.01 -11.70
CA LYS A 222 -29.63 13.41 -11.71
C LYS A 222 -28.46 14.22 -11.16
N HIS A 223 -27.81 14.98 -12.03
CA HIS A 223 -26.69 15.83 -11.73
C HIS A 223 -27.16 17.29 -11.71
N ASP A 224 -26.95 17.97 -10.58
CA ASP A 224 -27.23 19.40 -10.45
C ASP A 224 -25.95 20.09 -9.95
N PRO A 225 -25.15 20.70 -10.84
CA PRO A 225 -23.89 21.33 -10.48
C PRO A 225 -24.12 22.64 -9.69
N ALA A 226 -25.26 23.31 -9.88
CA ALA A 226 -25.59 24.55 -9.16
C ALA A 226 -25.90 24.27 -7.68
N ALA A 227 -26.66 23.23 -7.40
CA ALA A 227 -26.90 22.74 -6.04
C ALA A 227 -25.74 21.90 -5.48
N LYS A 228 -24.77 21.54 -6.34
CA LYS A 228 -23.67 20.61 -6.02
C LYS A 228 -24.19 19.27 -5.49
N THR A 229 -25.19 18.72 -6.18
CA THR A 229 -25.83 17.45 -5.80
C THR A 229 -25.83 16.46 -6.95
N ILE A 230 -25.63 15.18 -6.60
CA ILE A 230 -25.78 14.07 -7.54
C ILE A 230 -26.65 13.00 -6.88
N HIS A 231 -27.73 12.61 -7.55
CA HIS A 231 -28.63 11.56 -7.10
C HIS A 231 -28.61 10.38 -8.08
N VAL A 232 -28.27 9.18 -7.59
CA VAL A 232 -28.21 7.95 -8.38
C VAL A 232 -29.42 7.07 -8.08
N TYR A 233 -30.15 6.62 -9.09
CA TYR A 233 -31.38 5.83 -8.88
C TYR A 233 -31.76 4.97 -10.10
N GLY A 234 -32.80 4.15 -9.96
CA GLY A 234 -33.38 3.38 -11.06
C GLY A 234 -32.53 2.21 -11.55
N TYR A 235 -32.86 1.67 -12.73
CA TYR A 235 -32.20 0.48 -13.27
C TYR A 235 -32.12 0.50 -14.80
N SER A 236 -31.24 -0.33 -15.37
CA SER A 236 -31.23 -0.61 -16.80
C SER A 236 -32.17 -1.76 -17.14
N GLN A 237 -32.99 -1.61 -18.17
CA GLN A 237 -33.83 -2.72 -18.67
C GLN A 237 -32.98 -3.84 -19.29
N GLY A 238 -31.85 -3.50 -19.91
CA GLY A 238 -30.95 -4.47 -20.56
C GLY A 238 -29.94 -5.12 -19.62
N TYR A 239 -29.41 -4.35 -18.67
CA TYR A 239 -28.29 -4.80 -17.80
C TYR A 239 -28.68 -4.96 -16.33
N GLY A 240 -29.94 -4.70 -15.97
CA GLY A 240 -30.39 -4.70 -14.59
C GLY A 240 -29.90 -3.49 -13.78
N ARG A 241 -30.05 -3.57 -12.46
CA ARG A 241 -29.70 -2.50 -11.53
C ARG A 241 -28.21 -2.57 -11.18
N ALA A 242 -27.50 -1.45 -11.39
CA ALA A 242 -26.12 -1.31 -10.94
C ALA A 242 -26.00 -1.28 -9.40
N ASP A 243 -24.79 -1.54 -8.90
CA ASP A 243 -24.43 -1.19 -7.53
C ASP A 243 -24.31 0.35 -7.40
N HIS A 244 -25.41 0.99 -7.00
CA HIS A 244 -25.46 2.44 -6.80
C HIS A 244 -24.55 2.93 -5.67
N LEU A 245 -24.28 2.08 -4.66
CA LEU A 245 -23.34 2.42 -3.59
C LEU A 245 -21.93 2.54 -4.16
N GLN A 246 -21.52 1.58 -5.00
CA GLN A 246 -20.23 1.63 -5.68
C GLN A 246 -20.15 2.82 -6.64
N THR A 247 -21.23 3.11 -7.37
CA THR A 247 -21.34 4.29 -8.24
C THR A 247 -21.13 5.59 -7.45
N CYS A 248 -21.80 5.73 -6.30
CA CYS A 248 -21.66 6.90 -5.43
C CYS A 248 -20.25 7.08 -4.87
N ARG A 249 -19.53 5.99 -4.58
CA ARG A 249 -18.12 6.06 -4.14
C ARG A 249 -17.25 6.70 -5.22
N LEU A 250 -17.36 6.22 -6.46
CA LEU A 250 -16.60 6.77 -7.59
C LEU A 250 -16.97 8.23 -7.88
N LEU A 251 -18.25 8.59 -7.77
CA LEU A 251 -18.70 9.97 -7.93
C LEU A 251 -18.15 10.89 -6.82
N LYS A 252 -18.10 10.44 -5.57
CA LYS A 252 -17.49 11.19 -4.45
C LYS A 252 -15.99 11.42 -4.63
N GLU A 253 -15.29 10.47 -5.25
CA GLU A 253 -13.87 10.64 -5.59
C GLU A 253 -13.66 11.69 -6.67
N LYS A 254 -14.51 11.74 -7.71
CA LYS A 254 -14.41 12.74 -8.78
C LYS A 254 -14.93 14.13 -8.37
N TYR A 255 -15.97 14.18 -7.54
CA TYR A 255 -16.63 15.42 -7.10
C TYR A 255 -16.55 15.58 -5.57
N PRO A 256 -15.35 15.78 -4.99
CA PRO A 256 -15.18 15.88 -3.54
C PRO A 256 -15.85 17.13 -2.94
N ASP A 257 -16.06 18.18 -3.76
CA ASP A 257 -16.64 19.46 -3.34
C ASP A 257 -18.17 19.46 -3.35
N TYR A 258 -18.80 18.34 -3.72
CA TYR A 258 -20.27 18.25 -3.81
C TYR A 258 -20.88 18.00 -2.43
N ALA A 259 -21.89 18.79 -2.09
CA ALA A 259 -22.51 18.78 -0.77
C ALA A 259 -23.29 17.48 -0.52
N LYS A 260 -23.90 16.90 -1.57
CA LYS A 260 -24.74 15.71 -1.44
C LYS A 260 -24.60 14.78 -2.65
N ILE A 261 -24.04 13.61 -2.42
CA ILE A 261 -24.02 12.49 -3.37
C ILE A 261 -24.67 11.28 -2.69
N ASP A 262 -25.90 10.97 -3.10
CA ASP A 262 -26.73 9.91 -2.53
C ASP A 262 -27.34 9.03 -3.62
N PHE A 263 -27.92 7.91 -3.18
CA PHE A 263 -28.63 7.00 -4.06
C PHE A 263 -29.94 6.53 -3.46
N SER A 264 -30.85 6.12 -4.34
CA SER A 264 -32.08 5.40 -4.03
C SER A 264 -32.10 4.10 -4.81
N ASN A 265 -32.57 3.02 -4.17
CA ASN A 265 -32.84 1.76 -4.87
C ASN A 265 -34.24 1.74 -5.51
N ASP A 266 -35.04 2.77 -5.25
CA ASP A 266 -36.41 2.92 -5.71
C ASP A 266 -36.49 3.97 -6.83
N GLY A 267 -37.39 3.74 -7.79
CA GLY A 267 -37.71 4.66 -8.89
C GLY A 267 -37.26 4.17 -10.28
N TYR A 268 -37.67 4.93 -11.32
CA TYR A 268 -37.20 4.83 -12.71
C TYR A 268 -36.96 6.22 -13.27
#